data_AF-A0AAW8KLI5-F1
#
_entry.id   AF-A0AAW8KLI5-F1
#
_cell.length_a   1.000
_cell.length_b   1.000
_cell.length_c   1.000
_cell.angle_alpha   90.00
_cell.angle_beta   90.00
_cell.angle_gamma   90.00
#
_symmetry.space_group_name_H-M   'P 1'
#
loop_
_entity.id
_entity.type
_entity.pdbx_description
1 polymer ?
#
loop_
_entity_poly.entity_id
_entity_poly.type
_entity_poly.pdbx_seq_one_letter_code
_entity_poly.pdbx_strand_id
1 'polypeptide(L)' 'NSALLVKSGEESLSTIDITAIDLYTGQAHFYKAGAAPTFVRRGNRAGMVESTSLPVGILTAVEFEKSSIKLSDGDLVVMV' A
#
# COMPACT_ATOMS: atom_id res chain seq x y z
N ASN A 1 2.58 12.83 -12.28
CA ASN A 1 1.63 12.61 -11.17
C ASN A 1 0.65 13.78 -11.15
N SER A 2 -0.26 13.82 -12.11
CA SER A 2 -1.15 14.97 -12.38
C SER A 2 -2.63 14.56 -12.43
N ALA A 3 -2.92 13.26 -12.46
CA ALA A 3 -4.30 12.74 -12.45
C ALA A 3 -4.98 12.88 -11.07
N LEU A 4 -4.21 12.98 -9.98
CA LEU A 4 -4.74 13.15 -8.63
C LEU A 4 -5.11 14.61 -8.30
N LEU A 5 -4.67 15.58 -9.10
CA LEU A 5 -4.82 17.00 -8.80
C LEU A 5 -6.18 17.59 -9.23
N VAL A 6 -7.01 16.83 -9.96
CA VAL A 6 -8.24 17.34 -10.63
C VAL A 6 -9.50 17.19 -9.76
N LYS A 7 -9.36 17.05 -8.43
CA LYS A 7 -10.51 16.97 -7.51
C LYS A 7 -10.46 17.99 -6.38
N SER A 8 -10.04 19.22 -6.68
CA SER A 8 -9.98 20.36 -5.75
C SER A 8 -11.34 20.96 -5.37
N GLY A 9 -12.39 20.16 -5.19
CA GLY A 9 -13.75 20.66 -4.97
C GLY A 9 -14.49 20.08 -3.76
N GLU A 10 -14.18 18.87 -3.34
CA GLU A 10 -14.79 18.23 -2.15
C GLU A 10 -13.72 17.33 -1.53
N GLU A 11 -13.61 17.33 -0.21
CA GLU A 11 -12.70 16.48 0.58
C GLU A 11 -13.03 15.00 0.35
N SER A 12 -12.57 14.45 -0.77
CA SER A 12 -12.81 13.07 -1.19
C SER A 12 -11.89 12.16 -0.38
N LEU A 13 -12.31 11.78 0.83
CA LEU A 13 -11.65 10.78 1.66
C LEU A 13 -11.50 9.49 0.87
N SER A 14 -10.29 9.23 0.40
CA SER A 14 -9.98 8.08 -0.44
C SER A 14 -8.84 7.30 0.19
N THR A 15 -8.96 5.99 0.22
CA THR A 15 -7.87 5.13 0.66
C THR A 15 -6.94 4.88 -0.52
N ILE A 16 -5.64 4.69 -0.25
CA ILE A 16 -4.67 4.28 -1.27
C ILE A 16 -3.95 3.04 -0.78
N ASP A 17 -3.95 1.99 -1.61
CA ASP A 17 -3.16 0.78 -1.40
C ASP A 17 -2.38 0.44 -2.67
N ILE A 18 -1.05 0.51 -2.59
CA ILE A 18 -0.17 0.23 -3.72
C ILE A 18 0.88 -0.78 -3.28
N THR A 19 1.01 -1.86 -4.06
CA THR A 19 2.13 -2.79 -3.98
C THR A 19 2.95 -2.71 -5.26
N ALA A 20 4.23 -2.35 -5.16
CA ALA A 20 5.17 -2.34 -6.28
C ALA A 20 6.21 -3.44 -6.08
N ILE A 21 6.39 -4.30 -7.07
CA ILE A 21 7.31 -5.45 -7.00
C ILE A 21 8.39 -5.31 -8.08
N ASP A 22 9.64 -5.27 -7.65
CA ASP A 22 10.80 -5.44 -8.52
C ASP A 22 10.95 -6.93 -8.86
N LEU A 23 10.67 -7.28 -10.11
CA LEU A 23 10.70 -8.66 -10.60
C LEU A 23 12.12 -9.22 -10.75
N TYR A 24 13.16 -8.38 -10.78
CA TYR A 24 14.55 -8.82 -10.84
C TYR A 24 15.09 -9.18 -9.45
N THR A 25 14.75 -8.40 -8.43
CA THR A 25 15.28 -8.59 -7.07
C THR A 25 14.31 -9.29 -6.12
N GLY A 26 13.03 -9.37 -6.48
CA GLY A 26 11.93 -9.81 -5.61
C GLY A 26 11.52 -8.77 -4.57
N GLN A 27 12.07 -7.55 -4.60
CA GLN A 27 11.77 -6.53 -3.61
C GLN A 27 10.36 -5.97 -3.82
N ALA A 28 9.48 -6.16 -2.84
CA ALA A 28 8.16 -5.53 -2.78
C ALA A 28 8.19 -4.29 -1.88
N HIS A 29 7.52 -3.24 -2.32
CA HIS A 29 7.25 -2.01 -1.59
C HIS A 29 5.74 -1.80 -1.46
N PHE A 30 5.27 -1.55 -0.25
CA PHE A 30 3.87 -1.28 0.06
C PHE A 30 3.73 0.18 0.44
N TYR A 31 2.76 0.86 -0.16
CA TYR A 31 2.40 2.24 0.13
C TYR A 31 0.93 2.29 0.51
N LYS A 32 0.66 2.65 1.75
CA LYS A 32 -0.70 2.67 2.30
C LYS A 32 -1.05 4.05 2.84
N ALA A 33 -2.28 4.48 2.59
CA ALA A 33 -2.90 5.66 3.18
C ALA A 33 -4.36 5.34 3.54
N GLY A 34 -4.64 5.11 4.83
CA GLY A 34 -5.96 4.73 5.32
C GLY A 34 -6.52 3.43 4.74
N ALA A 35 -5.66 2.57 4.18
CA ALA A 35 -6.07 1.35 3.48
C ALA A 35 -6.07 0.12 4.40
N ALA A 36 -6.83 -0.91 3.99
CA ALA A 36 -6.89 -2.18 4.69
C ALA A 36 -5.51 -2.89 4.73
N PRO A 37 -5.32 -3.84 5.66
CA PRO A 37 -4.10 -4.64 5.72
C PRO A 37 -3.87 -5.48 4.46
N THR A 38 -2.61 -5.62 4.05
CA THR A 38 -2.19 -6.58 3.02
C THR A 38 -1.56 -7.79 3.69
N PHE A 39 -1.80 -8.98 3.16
CA PHE A 39 -1.21 -10.21 3.69
C PHE A 39 -0.14 -10.75 2.76
N VAL A 40 0.97 -11.21 3.33
CA VAL A 40 2.01 -11.93 2.61
C VAL A 40 2.08 -13.35 3.15
N ARG A 41 1.73 -14.33 2.30
CA ARG A 41 1.76 -15.76 2.64
C ARG A 41 3.02 -16.42 2.07
N ARG A 42 3.73 -17.14 2.94
CA ARG A 42 4.90 -17.97 2.63
C ARG A 42 4.64 -19.40 3.05
N GLY A 43 4.25 -20.24 2.09
CA GLY A 43 3.75 -21.59 2.39
C GLY A 43 2.51 -21.54 3.29
N ASN A 44 2.64 -22.08 4.51
CA ASN A 44 1.55 -22.11 5.51
C ASN A 44 1.60 -20.97 6.54
N ARG A 45 2.52 -20.02 6.40
CA ARG A 45 2.64 -18.86 7.29
C ARG A 45 2.17 -17.61 6.58
N ALA A 46 1.37 -16.79 7.26
CA ALA A 46 0.96 -15.48 6.76
C ALA A 46 1.47 -14.38 7.72
N GLY A 47 2.03 -13.32 7.14
CA GLY A 47 2.33 -12.07 7.83
C GLY A 47 1.41 -10.97 7.32
N MET A 48 1.23 -9.93 8.13
CA MET A 48 0.38 -8.79 7.80
C MET A 48 1.24 -7.53 7.62
N VAL A 49 0.89 -6.75 6.61
CA VAL A 49 1.41 -5.41 6.35
C VAL A 49 0.26 -4.46 6.61
N GLU A 50 0.24 -3.86 7.79
CA GLU A 50 -0.77 -2.89 8.20
C GLU A 50 -0.30 -1.46 7.93
N SER A 51 -1.25 -0.53 7.99
CA SER A 51 -0.93 0.88 8.12
C SER A 51 -1.81 1.56 9.17
N THR A 52 -1.19 2.47 9.93
CA THR A 52 -1.85 3.37 10.88
C THR A 52 -2.14 4.76 10.27
N SER A 53 -1.80 4.96 8.99
CA SER A 53 -1.94 6.25 8.31
C SER A 53 -3.40 6.60 8.00
N LEU A 54 -3.70 7.90 7.96
CA LEU A 54 -5.04 8.42 7.68
C LEU A 54 -5.36 8.36 6.17
N PRO A 55 -6.66 8.28 5.79
CA PRO A 55 -7.08 8.38 4.39
C PRO A 55 -6.61 9.67 3.72
N VAL A 56 -6.37 9.59 2.41
CA VAL A 56 -5.99 10.73 1.58
C VAL A 56 -7.19 11.68 1.50
N GLY A 57 -6.97 12.95 1.84
CA GLY A 57 -7.99 14.01 1.76
C GLY A 57 -8.23 14.82 3.05
N ILE A 58 -7.72 14.38 4.22
CA ILE A 58 -7.87 15.10 5.50
C ILE A 58 -6.71 16.06 5.77
N LEU A 59 -5.49 15.70 5.35
CA LEU A 59 -4.27 16.44 5.64
C LEU A 59 -3.58 16.86 4.34
N THR A 60 -3.19 18.13 4.28
CA THR A 60 -2.44 18.76 3.19
C THR A 60 -1.09 18.10 2.90
N ALA A 61 -0.62 17.22 3.80
CA ALA A 61 0.48 16.30 3.59
C ALA A 61 -0.02 14.86 3.73
N VAL A 62 -0.13 14.14 2.61
CA VAL A 62 -0.43 12.71 2.61
C VAL A 62 0.85 11.96 2.97
N GLU A 63 0.99 11.56 4.24
CA GLU A 63 2.06 10.67 4.67
C GLU A 63 1.67 9.22 4.39
N PHE A 64 2.20 8.67 3.30
CA PHE A 64 2.08 7.24 3.02
C PHE A 64 2.95 6.46 3.99
N GLU A 65 2.37 5.46 4.63
CA GLU A 65 3.17 4.46 5.32
C GLU A 65 3.84 3.55 4.30
N LYS A 66 5.16 3.40 4.45
CA LYS A 66 6.01 2.64 3.54
C LYS A 66 6.58 1.45 4.28
N SER A 67 6.37 0.26 3.72
CA SER A 67 7.06 -0.94 4.17
C SER A 67 7.64 -1.70 2.99
N SER A 68 8.62 -2.57 3.26
CA SER A 68 9.29 -3.32 2.21
C SER A 68 9.56 -4.75 2.65
N ILE A 69 9.25 -5.71 1.78
CA ILE A 69 9.48 -7.13 2.01
C ILE A 69 10.12 -7.73 0.75
N LYS A 70 11.17 -8.53 0.92
CA LYS A 70 11.75 -9.31 -0.18
C LYS A 70 10.97 -10.59 -0.36
N LEU A 71 10.28 -10.74 -1.49
CA LEU A 71 9.52 -11.91 -1.87
C LEU A 71 10.42 -12.99 -2.45
N SER A 72 10.00 -14.24 -2.27
CA SER A 72 10.60 -15.43 -2.88
C SER A 72 9.59 -16.13 -3.79
N ASP A 73 10.07 -17.04 -4.62
CA ASP A 73 9.20 -17.91 -5.43
C ASP A 73 8.17 -18.65 -4.55
N GLY A 74 6.93 -18.70 -5.02
CA GLY A 74 5.79 -19.27 -4.28
C GLY A 74 5.20 -18.40 -3.18
N ASP A 75 5.76 -17.22 -2.88
CA ASP A 75 5.12 -16.24 -1.98
C ASP A 75 3.85 -15.65 -2.64
N LEU A 76 2.85 -15.35 -1.82
CA LEU A 76 1.59 -14.75 -2.27
C LEU A 76 1.31 -13.45 -1.54
N VAL A 77 0.99 -12.42 -2.30
CA VAL A 77 0.49 -11.14 -1.79
C VAL A 77 -1.02 -11.09 -1.99
N VAL A 78 -1.77 -10.88 -0.91
CA VAL A 78 -3.22 -10.78 -0.91
C VAL A 78 -3.61 -9.40 -0.40
N MET A 79 -4.26 -8.62 -1.27
CA MET A 79 -4.80 -7.29 -0.97
C MET A 79 -6.33 -7.38 -0.94
N VAL A 80 -6.99 -6.65 -0.03
CA VAL A 80 -8.44 -6.71 0.21
C VAL A 80 -9.09 -5.33 0.21
#